data_AF-A0A955P9L5-F1
#
_entry.id   AF-A0A955P9L5-F1
#
_cell.length_a   1.000
_cell.length_b   1.000
_cell.length_c   1.000
_cell.angle_alpha   90.00
_cell.angle_beta   90.00
_cell.angle_gamma   90.00
#
_symmetry.space_group_name_H-M   'P 1'
#
loop_
_entity.id
_entity.type
_entity.pdbx_description
1 polymer ?
#
loop_
_entity_poly.entity_id
_entity_poly.type
_entity_poly.pdbx_seq_one_letter_code
_entity_poly.pdbx_strand_id
1 'polypeptide(L)'
;MALHLVYSNDIHRLADRLCETLANERREKVDPFAPQTLLVPNPHLAKWLQVRFCQGTGLSMNIKFPFLEKGLWELAIETWAGQESWTYRHLEREKVQLLVLAELLDRERLERLPLFRDYLSRQPGLTETGQVGRAWQLSERLARLFSDYEYNRGNWIDAWLAAPGRKIEDPVEANERDLYLALFGPEGSAKNLGGGAHLTLPQLVRELDGTTSSDSDTLTPVHLFGFSQLSPFHLDLVFRLAKHRNLFLDQFNHSPNLWAEVGTERDDPDPVKFWGRPGEEFVQLIDEFHSDRHSDVEFHCERLESPKEKSPTFLA
;
A
#
# COMPACT_ATOMS: atom_id res chain seq x y z
N MET A 1 -3.43 -20.28 8.58
CA MET A 1 -3.68 -18.84 8.30
C MET A 1 -3.53 -18.68 6.81
N ALA A 2 -4.41 -17.92 6.18
CA ALA A 2 -4.55 -17.91 4.74
C ALA A 2 -4.79 -16.52 4.16
N LEU A 3 -4.43 -16.36 2.89
CA LEU A 3 -4.89 -15.26 2.06
C LEU A 3 -6.10 -15.73 1.24
N HIS A 4 -7.21 -15.02 1.40
CA HIS A 4 -8.45 -15.28 0.67
C HIS A 4 -8.66 -14.17 -0.36
N LEU A 5 -8.55 -14.49 -1.64
CA LEU A 5 -8.93 -13.61 -2.74
C LEU A 5 -10.41 -13.84 -3.08
N VAL A 6 -11.22 -12.80 -2.92
CA VAL A 6 -12.64 -12.82 -3.27
C VAL A 6 -12.86 -11.84 -4.39
N TYR A 7 -13.41 -12.30 -5.52
CA TYR A 7 -13.67 -11.41 -6.64
C TYR A 7 -15.10 -11.48 -7.18
N SER A 8 -15.57 -10.34 -7.68
CA SER A 8 -16.90 -10.13 -8.24
C SER A 8 -16.87 -8.99 -9.25
N ASN A 9 -17.73 -9.06 -10.25
CA ASN A 9 -18.02 -7.95 -11.17
C ASN A 9 -19.11 -6.98 -10.66
N ASP A 10 -19.61 -7.23 -9.45
CA ASP A 10 -20.57 -6.38 -8.76
C ASP A 10 -20.04 -6.04 -7.36
N ILE A 11 -19.75 -4.74 -7.16
CA ILE A 11 -19.24 -4.21 -5.90
C ILE A 11 -20.28 -4.27 -4.79
N HIS A 12 -21.57 -4.23 -5.10
CA HIS A 12 -22.64 -4.36 -4.11
C HIS A 12 -22.64 -5.76 -3.51
N ARG A 13 -22.41 -6.80 -4.32
CA ARG A 13 -22.30 -8.18 -3.83
C ARG A 13 -21.10 -8.38 -2.91
N LEU A 14 -19.95 -7.83 -3.29
CA LEU A 14 -18.76 -7.88 -2.43
C LEU A 14 -19.07 -7.22 -1.09
N ALA A 15 -19.71 -6.04 -1.11
CA ALA A 15 -20.08 -5.34 0.10
C ALA A 15 -21.11 -6.12 0.94
N ASP A 16 -22.09 -6.77 0.31
CA ASP A 16 -23.11 -7.56 1.01
C ASP A 16 -22.49 -8.81 1.66
N ARG A 17 -21.64 -9.55 0.93
CA ARG A 17 -20.86 -10.70 1.46
C ARG A 17 -19.93 -10.28 2.58
N LEU A 18 -19.23 -9.15 2.42
CA LEU A 18 -18.36 -8.59 3.46
C LEU A 18 -19.17 -8.21 4.71
N CYS A 19 -20.36 -7.62 4.54
CA CYS A 19 -21.25 -7.28 5.64
C CYS A 19 -21.65 -8.51 6.46
N GLU A 20 -22.04 -9.59 5.79
CA GLU A 20 -22.37 -10.87 6.44
C GLU A 20 -21.16 -11.47 7.15
N THR A 21 -19.99 -11.43 6.51
CA THR A 21 -18.73 -11.94 7.07
C THR A 21 -18.36 -11.19 8.34
N LEU A 22 -18.37 -9.85 8.31
CA LEU A 22 -18.10 -9.00 9.47
C LEU A 22 -19.14 -9.22 10.58
N ALA A 23 -20.41 -9.45 10.24
CA ALA A 23 -21.43 -9.74 11.25
C ALA A 23 -21.19 -11.08 11.96
N ASN A 24 -20.74 -12.10 11.24
CA ASN A 24 -20.40 -13.41 11.81
C ASN A 24 -19.15 -13.34 12.69
N GLU A 25 -18.07 -12.73 12.19
CA GLU A 25 -16.85 -12.50 12.98
C GLU A 25 -17.15 -11.78 14.30
N ARG A 26 -18.04 -10.79 14.28
CA ARG A 26 -18.43 -10.06 15.49
C ARG A 26 -19.13 -10.94 16.51
N ARG A 27 -19.90 -11.96 16.09
CA ARG A 27 -20.56 -12.91 17.01
C ARG A 27 -19.57 -13.90 17.61
N GLU A 28 -18.52 -14.23 16.89
CA GLU A 28 -17.50 -15.20 17.31
C GLU A 28 -16.36 -14.57 18.11
N LYS A 29 -16.21 -13.24 18.06
CA LYS A 29 -15.19 -12.50 18.82
C LYS A 29 -15.35 -12.67 20.33
N VAL A 30 -14.21 -12.88 20.99
CA VAL A 30 -14.10 -12.94 22.46
C VAL A 30 -14.30 -11.56 23.10
N ASP A 31 -13.77 -10.49 22.50
CA ASP A 31 -13.97 -9.11 22.96
C ASP A 31 -15.00 -8.37 22.08
N PRO A 32 -16.19 -8.04 22.61
CA PRO A 32 -17.23 -7.33 21.86
C PRO A 32 -16.88 -5.86 21.56
N PHE A 33 -15.89 -5.27 22.24
CA PHE A 33 -15.47 -3.88 22.02
C PHE A 33 -14.28 -3.75 21.07
N ALA A 34 -13.62 -4.86 20.71
CA ALA A 34 -12.52 -4.84 19.75
C ALA A 34 -13.03 -4.43 18.35
N PRO A 35 -12.51 -3.32 17.77
CA PRO A 35 -12.95 -2.85 16.47
C PRO A 35 -12.63 -3.89 15.38
N GLN A 36 -13.43 -3.90 14.32
CA GLN A 36 -13.09 -4.63 13.09
C GLN A 36 -12.34 -3.69 12.15
N THR A 37 -11.31 -4.19 11.50
CA THR A 37 -10.44 -3.40 10.62
C THR A 37 -10.71 -3.75 9.17
N LEU A 38 -11.06 -2.73 8.38
CA LEU A 38 -11.31 -2.85 6.95
C LEU A 38 -10.46 -1.82 6.21
N LEU A 39 -9.41 -2.27 5.53
CA LEU A 39 -8.55 -1.39 4.73
C LEU A 39 -9.31 -0.97 3.47
N VAL A 40 -9.26 0.32 3.17
CA VAL A 40 -9.90 0.90 1.97
C VAL A 40 -8.98 1.88 1.27
N PRO A 41 -9.11 2.08 -0.05
CA PRO A 41 -8.24 2.97 -0.81
C PRO A 41 -8.49 4.46 -0.54
N ASN A 42 -9.71 4.85 -0.15
CA ASN A 42 -10.10 6.25 -0.04
C ASN A 42 -11.28 6.47 0.91
N PRO A 43 -11.52 7.72 1.40
CA PRO A 43 -12.57 8.00 2.37
C PRO A 43 -14.00 7.88 1.79
N HIS A 44 -14.16 8.00 0.46
CA HIS A 44 -15.47 7.89 -0.18
C HIS A 44 -15.98 6.44 -0.12
N LEU A 45 -15.10 5.47 -0.37
CA LEU A 45 -15.45 4.06 -0.28
C LEU A 45 -15.76 3.66 1.17
N ALA A 46 -14.98 4.15 2.15
CA ALA A 46 -15.32 4.00 3.57
C ALA A 46 -16.75 4.47 3.86
N LYS A 47 -17.10 5.67 3.39
CA LYS A 47 -18.42 6.24 3.65
C LYS A 47 -19.54 5.46 2.96
N TRP A 48 -19.31 5.03 1.72
CA TRP A 48 -20.26 4.22 0.97
C TRP A 48 -20.50 2.86 1.67
N LEU A 49 -19.45 2.19 2.11
CA LEU A 49 -19.54 0.94 2.87
C LEU A 49 -20.30 1.13 4.18
N GLN A 50 -20.03 2.19 4.94
CA GLN A 50 -20.77 2.49 6.17
C GLN A 50 -22.29 2.63 5.91
N VAL A 51 -22.67 3.34 4.85
CA VAL A 51 -24.09 3.49 4.48
C VAL A 51 -24.68 2.14 4.06
N ARG A 52 -23.95 1.36 3.24
CA ARG A 52 -24.40 0.05 2.77
C ARG A 52 -24.57 -0.94 3.92
N PHE A 53 -23.62 -0.99 4.85
CA PHE A 53 -23.70 -1.83 6.04
C PHE A 53 -24.89 -1.42 6.93
N CYS A 54 -25.11 -0.12 7.14
CA CYS A 54 -26.31 0.36 7.85
C CYS A 54 -27.61 -0.08 7.16
N GLN A 55 -27.66 -0.16 5.83
CA GLN A 55 -28.86 -0.65 5.12
C GLN A 55 -29.09 -2.15 5.34
N GLY A 56 -28.02 -2.95 5.42
CA GLY A 56 -28.11 -4.40 5.60
C GLY A 56 -28.38 -4.82 7.05
N THR A 57 -27.70 -4.21 8.03
CA THR A 57 -27.76 -4.61 9.45
C THR A 57 -28.59 -3.67 10.32
N GLY A 58 -28.99 -2.51 9.80
CA GLY A 58 -29.60 -1.41 10.55
C GLY A 58 -28.59 -0.53 11.31
N LEU A 59 -27.34 -0.98 11.49
CA LEU A 59 -26.33 -0.26 12.27
C LEU A 59 -24.90 -0.64 11.87
N SER A 60 -24.08 0.37 11.53
CA SER A 60 -22.64 0.22 11.31
C SER A 60 -21.86 0.97 12.38
N MET A 61 -21.24 0.24 13.31
CA MET A 61 -20.43 0.82 14.40
C MET A 61 -19.18 -0.04 14.66
N ASN A 62 -18.18 0.61 15.26
CA ASN A 62 -16.93 -0.02 15.70
C ASN A 62 -16.14 -0.71 14.57
N ILE A 63 -16.15 -0.09 13.38
CA ILE A 63 -15.35 -0.51 12.22
C ILE A 63 -14.34 0.61 11.93
N LYS A 64 -13.06 0.26 11.91
CA LYS A 64 -11.96 1.15 11.50
C LYS A 64 -11.73 1.01 10.01
N PHE A 65 -11.58 2.13 9.33
CA PHE A 65 -11.29 2.21 7.90
C PHE A 65 -9.92 2.86 7.64
N PRO A 66 -8.80 2.23 8.06
CA PRO A 66 -7.49 2.78 7.74
C PRO A 66 -7.24 2.68 6.23
N PHE A 67 -6.45 3.61 5.69
CA PHE A 67 -5.94 3.49 4.33
C PHE A 67 -4.77 2.50 4.28
N LEU A 68 -4.46 2.02 3.07
CA LEU A 68 -3.53 0.93 2.84
C LEU A 68 -2.23 1.04 3.64
N GLU A 69 -1.47 2.12 3.47
CA GLU A 69 -0.16 2.27 4.12
C GLU A 69 -0.26 2.26 5.65
N LYS A 70 -1.17 3.08 6.21
CA LYS A 70 -1.38 3.16 7.65
C LYS A 70 -1.91 1.84 8.22
N GLY A 71 -2.83 1.18 7.51
CA GLY A 71 -3.37 -0.11 7.90
C GLY A 71 -2.28 -1.16 7.93
N LEU A 72 -1.50 -1.30 6.85
CA LEU A 72 -0.39 -2.26 6.78
C LEU A 72 0.70 -1.97 7.81
N TRP A 73 0.97 -0.69 8.12
CA TRP A 73 1.84 -0.30 9.22
C TRP A 73 1.33 -0.83 10.57
N GLU A 74 0.06 -0.55 10.90
CA GLU A 74 -0.56 -1.00 12.15
C GLU A 74 -0.52 -2.55 12.25
N LEU A 75 -0.81 -3.25 11.15
CA LEU A 75 -0.76 -4.72 11.09
C LEU A 75 0.67 -5.26 11.26
N ALA A 76 1.67 -4.64 10.65
CA ALA A 76 3.07 -5.04 10.81
C ALA A 76 3.53 -4.88 12.27
N ILE A 77 3.18 -3.75 12.90
CA ILE A 77 3.48 -3.49 14.31
C ILE A 77 2.80 -4.53 15.22
N GLU A 78 1.50 -4.77 15.04
CA GLU A 78 0.76 -5.77 15.82
C GLU A 78 1.35 -7.18 15.69
N THR A 79 1.82 -7.53 14.48
CA THR A 79 2.28 -8.89 14.17
C THR A 79 3.72 -9.13 14.64
N TRP A 80 4.61 -8.15 14.48
CA TRP A 80 6.06 -8.38 14.62
C TRP A 80 6.78 -7.48 15.64
N ALA A 81 6.21 -6.34 16.06
CA ALA A 81 6.88 -5.43 17.00
C ALA A 81 6.57 -5.76 18.48
N GLY A 82 5.46 -6.45 18.75
CA GLY A 82 5.09 -6.87 20.10
C GLY A 82 5.14 -5.74 21.14
N GLN A 83 5.90 -5.94 22.22
CA GLN A 83 6.03 -4.97 23.32
C GLN A 83 6.82 -3.71 22.95
N GLU A 84 7.61 -3.75 21.88
CA GLU A 84 8.42 -2.61 21.42
C GLU A 84 7.66 -1.71 20.44
N SER A 85 6.40 -2.00 20.14
CA SER A 85 5.55 -1.21 19.23
C SER A 85 5.58 0.31 19.47
N TRP A 86 5.75 0.76 20.72
CA TRP A 86 5.79 2.17 21.08
C TRP A 86 7.07 2.90 20.65
N THR A 87 8.14 2.20 20.27
CA THR A 87 9.39 2.79 19.80
C THR A 87 9.32 3.24 18.34
N TYR A 88 8.41 2.66 17.56
CA TYR A 88 8.27 2.96 16.13
C TYR A 88 7.29 4.11 15.87
N ARG A 89 7.62 4.93 14.87
CA ARG A 89 6.79 6.07 14.42
C ARG A 89 6.65 6.03 12.91
N HIS A 90 5.39 6.01 12.45
CA HIS A 90 5.12 6.02 11.02
C HIS A 90 5.49 7.37 10.41
N LEU A 91 6.44 7.32 9.49
CA LEU A 91 6.87 8.45 8.69
C LEU A 91 6.06 8.50 7.39
N GLU A 92 4.87 9.08 7.50
CA GLU A 92 3.98 9.34 6.36
C GLU A 92 4.65 10.27 5.34
N ARG A 93 4.22 10.19 4.07
CA ARG A 93 4.81 10.93 2.94
C ARG A 93 4.90 12.44 3.19
N GLU A 94 3.92 13.03 3.85
CA GLU A 94 3.90 14.45 4.18
C GLU A 94 5.04 14.82 5.14
N LYS A 95 5.44 13.93 6.04
CA LYS A 95 6.61 14.14 6.91
C LYS A 95 7.92 13.94 6.14
N VAL A 96 7.96 12.97 5.21
CA VAL A 96 9.11 12.80 4.30
C VAL A 96 9.31 14.07 3.46
N GLN A 97 8.24 14.68 2.97
CA GLN A 97 8.30 15.96 2.27
C GLN A 97 8.93 17.07 3.12
N LEU A 98 8.56 17.16 4.41
CA LEU A 98 9.15 18.14 5.32
C LEU A 98 10.64 17.88 5.57
N LEU A 99 11.05 16.62 5.66
CA LEU A 99 12.45 16.26 5.78
C LEU A 99 13.25 16.63 4.52
N VAL A 100 12.72 16.29 3.34
CA VAL A 100 13.33 16.70 2.06
C VAL A 100 13.42 18.23 2.00
N LEU A 101 12.35 18.94 2.37
CA LEU A 101 12.33 20.39 2.36
C LEU A 101 13.41 20.98 3.28
N ALA A 102 13.61 20.40 4.46
CA ALA A 102 14.65 20.82 5.39
C ALA A 102 16.06 20.66 4.78
N GLU A 103 16.32 19.53 4.10
CA GLU A 103 17.59 19.31 3.37
C GLU A 103 17.78 20.33 2.23
N LEU A 104 16.71 20.67 1.52
CA LEU A 104 16.76 21.60 0.38
C LEU A 104 16.90 23.08 0.79
N LEU A 105 16.49 23.46 2.01
CA LEU A 105 16.57 24.83 2.52
C LEU A 105 17.85 25.09 3.33
N ASP A 106 18.49 24.04 3.85
CA ASP A 106 19.78 24.15 4.53
C ASP A 106 20.91 24.34 3.51
N ARG A 107 21.63 25.48 3.60
CA ARG A 107 22.67 25.84 2.65
C ARG A 107 23.84 24.85 2.65
N GLU A 108 24.27 24.37 3.81
CA GLU A 108 25.42 23.48 3.91
C GLU A 108 25.10 22.09 3.37
N ARG A 109 23.88 21.61 3.62
CA ARG A 109 23.40 20.33 3.10
C ARG A 109 23.15 20.39 1.61
N LEU A 110 22.55 21.48 1.12
CA LEU A 110 22.28 21.69 -0.30
C LEU A 110 23.55 21.72 -1.16
N GLU A 111 24.69 22.16 -0.64
CA GLU A 111 25.97 22.11 -1.38
C GLU A 111 26.41 20.68 -1.71
N ARG A 112 25.96 19.68 -0.94
CA ARG A 112 26.20 18.26 -1.23
C ARG A 112 25.30 17.72 -2.34
N LEU A 113 24.32 18.52 -2.80
CA LEU A 113 23.28 18.16 -3.75
C LEU A 113 23.30 19.12 -4.96
N PRO A 114 24.34 19.07 -5.82
CA PRO A 114 24.60 20.09 -6.82
C PRO A 114 23.47 20.27 -7.83
N LEU A 115 22.74 19.21 -8.22
CA LEU A 115 21.63 19.36 -9.16
C LEU A 115 20.46 20.14 -8.56
N PHE A 116 20.11 19.85 -7.31
CA PHE A 116 19.03 20.56 -6.62
C PHE A 116 19.45 21.99 -6.30
N ARG A 117 20.70 22.23 -5.88
CA ARG A 117 21.26 23.58 -5.68
C ARG A 117 21.16 24.41 -6.97
N ASP A 118 21.58 23.85 -8.09
CA ASP A 118 21.56 24.54 -9.37
C ASP A 118 20.12 24.84 -9.81
N TYR A 119 19.18 23.92 -9.62
CA TYR A 119 17.76 24.14 -9.92
C TYR A 119 17.15 25.27 -9.07
N LEU A 120 17.46 25.30 -7.77
CA LEU A 120 16.93 26.31 -6.85
C LEU A 120 17.58 27.68 -7.05
N SER A 121 18.82 27.75 -7.55
CA SER A 121 19.53 29.01 -7.82
C SER A 121 19.34 29.56 -9.24
N ARG A 122 18.83 28.75 -10.19
CA ARG A 122 18.56 29.16 -11.58
C ARG A 122 17.29 30.02 -11.69
N GLN A 123 17.42 31.30 -11.36
CA GLN A 123 16.70 32.40 -12.03
C GLN A 123 17.19 33.80 -11.61
N PRO A 124 17.63 34.66 -12.55
CA PRO A 124 17.86 36.07 -12.28
C PRO A 124 16.57 36.74 -11.78
N GLY A 125 16.61 37.38 -10.62
CA GLY A 125 15.45 38.07 -10.03
C GLY A 125 14.51 37.18 -9.21
N LEU A 126 14.88 35.91 -8.96
CA LEU A 126 14.11 35.06 -8.06
C LEU A 126 14.15 35.62 -6.63
N THR A 127 12.98 35.90 -6.07
CA THR A 127 12.86 36.31 -4.67
C THR A 127 13.12 35.12 -3.74
N GLU A 128 13.49 35.40 -2.49
CA GLU A 128 13.62 34.36 -1.45
C GLU A 128 12.33 33.53 -1.32
N THR A 129 11.17 34.19 -1.36
CA THR A 129 9.86 33.51 -1.36
C THR A 129 9.67 32.60 -2.57
N GLY A 130 10.16 33.00 -3.75
CA GLY A 130 10.13 32.17 -4.96
C GLY A 130 11.00 30.94 -4.85
N GLN A 131 12.17 31.04 -4.20
CA GLN A 131 13.05 29.90 -3.94
C GLN A 131 12.41 28.90 -2.99
N VAL A 132 11.80 29.36 -1.89
CA VAL A 132 11.07 28.49 -0.94
C VAL A 132 9.89 27.80 -1.62
N GLY A 133 9.13 28.50 -2.45
CA GLY A 133 8.03 27.91 -3.22
C GLY A 133 8.48 26.79 -4.17
N ARG A 134 9.64 26.96 -4.82
CA ARG A 134 10.26 25.90 -5.65
C ARG A 134 10.72 24.72 -4.82
N ALA A 135 11.36 24.97 -3.69
CA ALA A 135 11.83 23.92 -2.79
C ALA A 135 10.65 23.09 -2.25
N TRP A 136 9.52 23.73 -1.94
CA TRP A 136 8.28 23.06 -1.52
C TRP A 136 7.72 22.12 -2.60
N GLN A 137 7.62 22.60 -3.84
CA GLN A 137 7.11 21.78 -4.96
C GLN A 137 8.07 20.62 -5.29
N LEU A 138 9.38 20.90 -5.24
CA LEU A 138 10.40 19.89 -5.47
C LEU A 138 10.39 18.82 -4.36
N SER A 139 10.23 19.24 -3.09
CA SER A 139 10.17 18.31 -1.97
C SER A 139 8.95 17.39 -2.04
N GLU A 140 7.79 17.91 -2.47
CA GLU A 140 6.59 17.11 -2.72
C GLU A 140 6.85 16.03 -3.76
N ARG A 141 7.47 16.42 -4.89
CA ARG A 141 7.76 15.50 -5.99
C ARG A 141 8.77 14.42 -5.58
N LEU A 142 9.82 14.81 -4.87
CA LEU A 142 10.86 13.89 -4.40
C LEU A 142 10.33 12.94 -3.31
N ALA A 143 9.53 13.41 -2.37
CA ALA A 143 8.91 12.55 -1.36
C ALA A 143 8.03 11.48 -2.01
N ARG A 144 7.24 11.85 -3.04
CA ARG A 144 6.46 10.90 -3.82
C ARG A 144 7.34 9.90 -4.57
N LEU A 145 8.42 10.36 -5.22
CA LEU A 145 9.35 9.49 -5.93
C LEU A 145 10.04 8.49 -4.99
N PHE A 146 10.44 8.92 -3.80
CA PHE A 146 11.03 8.01 -2.82
C PHE A 146 10.05 6.95 -2.35
N SER A 147 8.78 7.29 -2.09
CA SER A 147 7.74 6.29 -1.84
C SER A 147 7.59 5.33 -3.03
N ASP A 148 7.55 5.85 -4.26
CA ASP A 148 7.43 5.02 -5.46
C ASP A 148 8.62 4.05 -5.62
N TYR A 149 9.84 4.49 -5.29
CA TYR A 149 11.02 3.62 -5.27
C TYR A 149 10.96 2.56 -4.18
N GLU A 150 10.60 2.92 -2.95
CA GLU A 150 10.48 1.91 -1.88
C GLU A 150 9.39 0.87 -2.19
N TYR A 151 8.29 1.27 -2.85
CA TYR A 151 7.16 0.38 -3.14
C TYR A 151 7.32 -0.49 -4.39
N ASN A 152 8.04 -0.02 -5.40
CA ASN A 152 8.13 -0.69 -6.70
C ASN A 152 9.55 -1.14 -7.05
N ARG A 153 10.59 -0.57 -6.42
CA ARG A 153 12.01 -0.80 -6.74
C ARG A 153 12.86 -0.96 -5.47
N GLY A 154 12.41 -1.79 -4.53
CA GLY A 154 13.13 -2.05 -3.28
C GLY A 154 14.60 -2.42 -3.49
N ASN A 155 14.91 -3.16 -4.57
CA ASN A 155 16.28 -3.50 -4.94
C ASN A 155 17.20 -2.29 -5.22
N TRP A 156 16.65 -1.17 -5.71
CA TRP A 156 17.42 0.07 -5.90
C TRP A 156 17.77 0.69 -4.55
N ILE A 157 16.77 0.76 -3.65
CA ILE A 157 16.94 1.28 -2.30
C ILE A 157 17.96 0.44 -1.52
N ASP A 158 17.88 -0.89 -1.62
CA ASP A 158 18.83 -1.78 -0.97
C ASP A 158 20.25 -1.60 -1.53
N ALA A 159 20.40 -1.42 -2.85
CA ALA A 159 21.70 -1.13 -3.45
C ALA A 159 22.28 0.22 -2.98
N TRP A 160 21.43 1.24 -2.84
CA TRP A 160 21.82 2.56 -2.33
C TRP A 160 22.29 2.50 -0.87
N LEU A 161 21.58 1.75 -0.02
CA LEU A 161 21.90 1.60 1.40
C LEU A 161 23.12 0.69 1.65
N ALA A 162 23.29 -0.37 0.85
CA ALA A 162 24.39 -1.32 1.00
C ALA A 162 25.74 -0.74 0.57
N ALA A 163 25.76 0.14 -0.43
CA ALA A 163 26.98 0.75 -0.95
C ALA A 163 26.84 2.28 -1.16
N PRO A 164 26.78 3.08 -0.07
CA PRO A 164 26.61 4.54 -0.14
C PRO A 164 27.66 5.25 -1.03
N GLY A 165 28.89 4.72 -1.07
CA GLY A 165 30.00 5.27 -1.85
C GLY A 165 30.11 4.76 -3.29
N ARG A 166 29.19 3.89 -3.76
CA ARG A 166 29.24 3.36 -5.14
C ARG A 166 29.13 4.51 -6.13
N LYS A 167 29.97 4.56 -7.15
CA LYS A 167 29.83 5.57 -8.21
C LYS A 167 28.61 5.23 -9.08
N ILE A 168 27.68 6.17 -9.19
CA ILE A 168 26.55 6.11 -10.12
C ILE A 168 26.86 7.05 -11.28
N GLU A 169 26.69 6.56 -12.52
CA GLU A 169 27.04 7.33 -13.73
C GLU A 169 25.98 8.39 -14.06
N ASP A 170 24.71 8.09 -13.82
CA ASP A 170 23.63 9.05 -13.99
C ASP A 170 23.67 10.11 -12.87
N PRO A 171 23.91 11.39 -13.20
CA PRO A 171 23.97 12.44 -12.20
C PRO A 171 22.64 12.64 -11.46
N VAL A 172 21.50 12.34 -12.09
CA VAL A 172 20.17 12.47 -11.44
C VAL A 172 20.02 11.42 -10.36
N GLU A 173 20.21 10.14 -10.70
CA GLU A 173 20.15 9.04 -9.74
C GLU A 173 21.17 9.23 -8.60
N ALA A 174 22.37 9.72 -8.90
CA ALA A 174 23.37 10.01 -7.87
C ALA A 174 22.88 11.05 -6.84
N ASN A 175 22.25 12.15 -7.29
CA ASN A 175 21.72 13.18 -6.39
C ASN A 175 20.47 12.70 -5.63
N GLU A 176 19.61 11.92 -6.27
CA GLU A 176 18.43 11.31 -5.62
C GLU A 176 18.86 10.33 -4.53
N ARG A 177 19.86 9.48 -4.79
CA ARG A 177 20.47 8.61 -3.78
C ARG A 177 21.07 9.44 -2.64
N ASP A 178 21.89 10.44 -2.94
CA ASP A 178 22.59 11.22 -1.91
C ASP A 178 21.60 11.93 -0.98
N LEU A 179 20.51 12.45 -1.55
CA LEU A 179 19.40 12.98 -0.76
C LEU A 179 18.69 11.89 0.04
N TYR A 180 18.39 10.74 -0.55
CA TYR A 180 17.76 9.62 0.17
C TYR A 180 18.63 9.16 1.36
N LEU A 181 19.95 9.08 1.19
CA LEU A 181 20.91 8.76 2.26
C LEU A 181 21.01 9.88 3.31
N ALA A 182 20.88 11.14 2.93
CA ALA A 182 20.80 12.26 3.88
C ALA A 182 19.55 12.17 4.77
N LEU A 183 18.48 11.54 4.30
CA LEU A 183 17.26 11.31 5.08
C LEU A 183 17.32 10.04 5.91
N PHE A 184 17.71 8.92 5.29
CA PHE A 184 17.49 7.56 5.82
C PHE A 184 18.78 6.76 6.03
N GLY A 185 19.95 7.33 5.70
CA GLY A 185 21.24 6.69 5.90
C GLY A 185 21.64 6.56 7.38
N PRO A 186 22.86 6.08 7.66
CA PRO A 186 23.37 5.90 9.02
C PRO A 186 23.24 7.15 9.89
N GLU A 187 23.53 8.33 9.32
CA GLU A 187 23.44 9.66 9.96
C GLU A 187 22.24 10.48 9.43
N GLY A 188 21.21 9.80 8.91
CA GLY A 188 20.09 10.44 8.24
C GLY A 188 19.23 11.31 9.17
N SER A 189 18.65 12.38 8.62
CA SER A 189 17.85 13.34 9.38
C SER A 189 16.59 12.75 10.02
N ALA A 190 16.03 11.66 9.47
CA ALA A 190 14.89 10.96 10.07
C ALA A 190 15.18 10.43 11.48
N LYS A 191 16.43 10.04 11.76
CA LYS A 191 16.85 9.56 13.09
C LYS A 191 16.94 10.67 14.13
N ASN A 192 17.06 11.92 13.70
CA ASN A 192 17.21 13.09 14.58
C ASN A 192 15.86 13.63 15.09
N LEU A 193 14.73 13.11 14.61
CA LEU A 193 13.39 13.58 14.99
C LEU A 193 13.02 13.28 16.46
N GLY A 194 13.77 12.40 17.14
CA GLY A 194 13.56 12.05 18.55
C GLY A 194 12.24 11.29 18.80
N GLY A 195 12.09 10.73 20.00
CA GLY A 195 10.82 10.09 20.42
C GLY A 195 10.50 8.74 19.74
N GLY A 196 11.51 8.10 19.14
CA GLY A 196 11.40 6.77 18.52
C GLY A 196 12.15 6.65 17.20
N ALA A 197 12.11 5.47 16.59
CA ALA A 197 12.55 5.21 15.22
C ALA A 197 11.46 5.68 14.24
N HIS A 198 11.73 6.74 13.48
CA HIS A 198 10.83 7.24 12.43
C HIS A 198 11.16 6.55 11.12
N LEU A 199 10.27 5.65 10.70
CA LEU A 199 10.49 4.78 9.56
C LEU A 199 9.33 4.89 8.58
N THR A 200 9.62 4.75 7.30
CA THR A 200 8.60 4.44 6.30
C THR A 200 8.14 2.98 6.48
N LEU A 201 6.98 2.62 5.91
CA LEU A 201 6.48 1.25 5.99
C LEU A 201 7.50 0.20 5.48
N PRO A 202 8.17 0.38 4.32
CA PRO A 202 9.19 -0.56 3.85
C PRO A 202 10.43 -0.63 4.75
N GLN A 203 10.80 0.48 5.39
CA GLN A 203 11.90 0.49 6.37
C GLN A 203 11.54 -0.28 7.64
N LEU A 204 10.31 -0.09 8.15
CA LEU A 204 9.81 -0.85 9.30
C LEU A 204 9.83 -2.37 9.02
N VAL A 205 9.30 -2.79 7.87
CA VAL A 205 9.25 -4.22 7.52
C VAL A 205 10.64 -4.82 7.44
N ARG A 206 11.64 -4.07 6.94
CA ARG A 206 13.04 -4.52 6.93
C ARG A 206 13.65 -4.60 8.34
N GLU A 207 13.30 -3.67 9.22
CA GLU A 207 13.80 -3.68 10.61
C GLU A 207 13.19 -4.81 11.44
N LEU A 208 11.92 -5.14 11.16
CA LEU A 208 11.20 -6.24 11.80
C LEU A 208 11.42 -7.59 11.10
N ASP A 209 12.25 -7.65 10.04
CA ASP A 209 12.46 -8.90 9.32
C ASP A 209 13.18 -9.92 10.22
N GLY A 210 12.63 -11.12 10.31
CA GLY A 210 13.15 -12.18 11.18
C GLY A 210 12.81 -12.06 12.67
N THR A 211 12.00 -11.08 13.11
CA THR A 211 11.49 -11.08 14.48
C THR A 211 10.43 -12.18 14.68
N THR A 212 10.35 -12.71 15.90
CA THR A 212 9.33 -13.71 16.22
C THR A 212 7.96 -13.05 16.27
N SER A 213 6.99 -13.60 15.55
CA SER A 213 5.63 -13.08 15.53
C SER A 213 4.95 -13.24 16.88
N SER A 214 4.02 -12.32 17.18
CA SER A 214 3.01 -12.52 18.23
C SER A 214 2.21 -13.81 17.99
N ASP A 215 1.59 -14.36 19.04
CA ASP A 215 0.73 -15.55 18.92
C ASP A 215 -0.39 -15.31 17.90
N SER A 216 -0.33 -16.04 16.77
CA SER A 216 -1.23 -15.91 15.63
C SER A 216 -2.70 -16.06 16.01
N ASP A 217 -2.99 -16.88 17.03
CA ASP A 217 -4.34 -17.20 17.47
C ASP A 217 -5.06 -15.99 18.11
N THR A 218 -4.33 -14.94 18.46
CA THR A 218 -4.90 -13.70 19.02
C THR A 218 -5.21 -12.64 17.97
N LEU A 219 -4.70 -12.80 16.74
CA LEU A 219 -4.79 -11.79 15.70
C LEU A 219 -6.12 -11.88 14.96
N THR A 220 -6.86 -10.77 14.91
CA THR A 220 -8.15 -10.74 14.24
C THR A 220 -7.98 -10.77 12.71
N PRO A 221 -8.92 -11.39 11.98
CA PRO A 221 -8.97 -11.28 10.53
C PRO A 221 -9.08 -9.84 10.06
N VAL A 222 -8.54 -9.57 8.86
CA VAL A 222 -8.57 -8.23 8.26
C VAL A 222 -8.95 -8.32 6.80
N HIS A 223 -9.77 -7.35 6.38
CA HIS A 223 -10.32 -7.25 5.04
C HIS A 223 -9.70 -6.06 4.31
N LEU A 224 -9.36 -6.24 3.04
CA LEU A 224 -8.85 -5.23 2.11
C LEU A 224 -9.88 -5.10 0.99
N PHE A 225 -10.61 -3.99 0.95
CA PHE A 225 -11.76 -3.86 0.04
C PHE A 225 -11.54 -2.79 -1.03
N GLY A 226 -11.72 -3.20 -2.29
CA GLY A 226 -11.78 -2.28 -3.43
C GLY A 226 -10.42 -1.75 -3.89
N PHE A 227 -9.33 -2.44 -3.57
CA PHE A 227 -8.02 -2.14 -4.15
C PHE A 227 -7.93 -2.72 -5.56
N SER A 228 -7.88 -1.85 -6.56
CA SER A 228 -7.72 -2.25 -7.96
C SER A 228 -6.28 -2.63 -8.32
N GLN A 229 -5.31 -2.10 -7.57
CA GLN A 229 -3.88 -2.37 -7.74
C GLN A 229 -3.17 -2.23 -6.39
N LEU A 230 -2.18 -3.08 -6.17
CA LEU A 230 -1.21 -2.97 -5.09
C LEU A 230 0.19 -3.04 -5.70
N SER A 231 1.15 -2.33 -5.10
CA SER A 231 2.55 -2.43 -5.54
C SER A 231 3.14 -3.79 -5.18
N PRO A 232 4.27 -4.19 -5.83
CA PRO A 232 4.98 -5.42 -5.47
C PRO A 232 5.32 -5.52 -3.98
N PHE A 233 5.77 -4.41 -3.36
CA PHE A 233 6.00 -4.34 -1.92
C PHE A 233 4.74 -4.61 -1.08
N HIS A 234 3.62 -3.96 -1.42
CA HIS A 234 2.38 -4.11 -0.66
C HIS A 234 1.83 -5.53 -0.75
N LEU A 235 1.89 -6.17 -1.93
CA LEU A 235 1.50 -7.57 -2.09
C LEU A 235 2.40 -8.50 -1.29
N ASP A 236 3.72 -8.33 -1.37
CA ASP A 236 4.67 -9.11 -0.58
C ASP A 236 4.34 -9.03 0.91
N LEU A 237 4.08 -7.81 1.41
CA LEU A 237 3.72 -7.58 2.80
C LEU A 237 2.38 -8.23 3.17
N VAL A 238 1.37 -8.17 2.30
CA VAL A 238 0.09 -8.85 2.50
C VAL A 238 0.31 -10.37 2.63
N PHE A 239 1.10 -10.99 1.75
CA PHE A 239 1.41 -12.43 1.87
C PHE A 239 2.18 -12.76 3.15
N ARG A 240 3.18 -11.95 3.54
CA ARG A 240 3.90 -12.14 4.80
C ARG A 240 2.96 -12.05 6.01
N LEU A 241 2.04 -11.09 6.03
CA LEU A 241 1.05 -10.95 7.09
C LEU A 241 0.04 -12.12 7.09
N ALA A 242 -0.32 -12.65 5.92
CA ALA A 242 -1.24 -13.78 5.78
C ALA A 242 -0.71 -15.09 6.41
N LYS A 243 0.61 -15.19 6.65
CA LYS A 243 1.21 -16.30 7.43
C LYS A 243 0.77 -16.29 8.89
N HIS A 244 0.37 -15.14 9.42
CA HIS A 244 0.10 -14.94 10.85
C HIS A 244 -1.36 -14.61 11.15
N ARG A 245 -2.14 -14.14 10.17
CA ARG A 245 -3.57 -13.85 10.33
C ARG A 245 -4.32 -14.09 9.01
N ASN A 246 -5.63 -14.38 9.09
CA ASN A 246 -6.45 -14.47 7.88
C ASN A 246 -6.64 -13.09 7.26
N LEU A 247 -6.26 -12.96 5.99
CA LEU A 247 -6.46 -11.74 5.20
C LEU A 247 -7.42 -12.02 4.06
N PHE A 248 -8.38 -11.12 3.87
CA PHE A 248 -9.36 -11.18 2.79
C PHE A 248 -9.13 -10.01 1.84
N LEU A 249 -8.90 -10.30 0.57
CA LEU A 249 -8.77 -9.32 -0.49
C LEU A 249 -10.06 -9.34 -1.31
N ASP A 250 -10.98 -8.41 -1.03
CA ASP A 250 -12.23 -8.24 -1.76
C ASP A 250 -11.99 -7.34 -2.98
N GLN A 251 -11.76 -7.99 -4.11
CA GLN A 251 -11.38 -7.34 -5.36
C GLN A 251 -12.56 -7.23 -6.32
N PHE A 252 -12.85 -6.00 -6.74
CA PHE A 252 -13.73 -5.77 -7.87
C PHE A 252 -13.01 -6.15 -9.18
N ASN A 253 -13.55 -7.12 -9.91
CA ASN A 253 -13.00 -7.58 -11.19
C ASN A 253 -14.00 -7.31 -12.32
N HIS A 254 -13.59 -6.53 -13.31
CA HIS A 254 -14.45 -6.13 -14.44
C HIS A 254 -14.80 -7.28 -15.38
N SER A 255 -13.93 -8.29 -15.49
CA SER A 255 -14.20 -9.47 -16.31
C SER A 255 -14.82 -10.57 -15.45
N PRO A 256 -15.89 -11.23 -15.94
CA PRO A 256 -16.38 -12.43 -15.30
C PRO A 256 -15.31 -13.54 -15.27
N ASN A 257 -14.50 -13.70 -16.32
CA ASN A 257 -13.50 -14.77 -16.34
C ASN A 257 -12.18 -14.30 -15.72
N LEU A 258 -11.37 -15.23 -15.18
CA LEU A 258 -9.96 -14.93 -14.93
C LEU A 258 -9.36 -14.47 -16.26
N TRP A 259 -8.61 -13.38 -16.27
CA TRP A 259 -8.13 -12.72 -17.49
C TRP A 259 -7.41 -13.69 -18.45
N ALA A 260 -6.79 -14.74 -17.92
CA ALA A 260 -6.15 -15.84 -18.67
C ALA A 260 -7.11 -16.67 -19.56
N GLU A 261 -8.43 -16.66 -19.30
CA GLU A 261 -9.45 -17.38 -20.08
C GLU A 261 -10.09 -16.51 -21.18
N VAL A 262 -9.75 -15.22 -21.26
CA VAL A 262 -10.22 -14.34 -22.34
C VAL A 262 -9.37 -14.63 -23.58
N GLY A 263 -9.86 -15.55 -24.43
CA GLY A 263 -9.17 -16.01 -25.64
C GLY A 263 -8.64 -14.88 -26.52
N THR A 264 -7.48 -15.13 -27.13
CA THR A 264 -6.77 -14.25 -28.09
C THR A 264 -7.46 -14.12 -29.46
N GLU A 265 -8.74 -14.46 -29.57
CA GLU A 265 -9.47 -14.27 -30.84
C GLU A 265 -9.55 -12.77 -31.14
N ARG A 266 -9.04 -12.44 -32.32
CA ARG A 266 -8.56 -11.12 -32.73
C ARG A 266 -9.66 -10.25 -33.36
N ASP A 267 -10.89 -10.77 -33.40
CA ASP A 267 -11.97 -10.27 -34.26
C ASP A 267 -13.12 -9.57 -33.51
N ASP A 268 -13.06 -9.45 -32.18
CA ASP A 268 -13.98 -8.60 -31.42
C ASP A 268 -13.18 -7.65 -30.49
N PRO A 269 -13.24 -6.32 -30.67
CA PRO A 269 -12.56 -5.37 -29.79
C PRO A 269 -13.30 -5.31 -28.46
N ASP A 270 -13.13 -6.34 -27.63
CA ASP A 270 -13.60 -6.33 -26.26
C ASP A 270 -12.92 -5.15 -25.53
N PRO A 271 -13.67 -4.12 -25.09
CA PRO A 271 -13.12 -2.98 -24.36
C PRO A 271 -12.32 -3.42 -23.13
N VAL A 272 -12.63 -4.60 -22.58
CA VAL A 272 -11.93 -5.21 -21.46
C VAL A 272 -10.46 -5.48 -21.80
N LYS A 273 -10.11 -5.87 -23.04
CA LYS A 273 -8.69 -6.07 -23.44
C LYS A 273 -7.88 -4.77 -23.48
N PHE A 274 -8.52 -3.64 -23.80
CA PHE A 274 -7.83 -2.34 -23.89
C PHE A 274 -7.77 -1.61 -22.54
N TRP A 275 -8.88 -1.60 -21.80
CA TRP A 275 -9.03 -0.83 -20.57
C TRP A 275 -8.78 -1.65 -19.29
N GLY A 276 -8.83 -2.97 -19.40
CA GLY A 276 -8.75 -3.90 -18.29
C GLY A 276 -7.34 -4.39 -17.93
N ARG A 277 -6.35 -4.05 -18.75
CA ARG A 277 -4.93 -4.40 -18.51
C ARG A 277 -4.43 -4.10 -17.08
N PRO A 278 -4.76 -2.95 -16.46
CA PRO A 278 -4.41 -2.69 -15.05
C PRO A 278 -4.92 -3.73 -14.05
N GLY A 279 -6.11 -4.29 -14.29
CA GLY A 279 -6.72 -5.33 -13.45
C GLY A 279 -6.15 -6.71 -13.75
N GLU A 280 -5.90 -7.02 -15.02
CA GLU A 280 -5.21 -8.23 -15.45
C GLU A 280 -3.82 -8.36 -14.82
N GLU A 281 -3.00 -7.31 -14.97
CA GLU A 281 -1.65 -7.27 -14.41
C GLU A 281 -1.67 -7.47 -12.89
N PHE A 282 -2.70 -6.94 -12.20
CA PHE A 282 -2.82 -7.11 -10.76
C PHE A 282 -3.17 -8.54 -10.35
N VAL A 283 -4.09 -9.21 -11.05
CA VAL A 283 -4.41 -10.63 -10.78
C VAL A 283 -3.21 -11.53 -11.08
N GLN A 284 -2.55 -11.32 -12.22
CA GLN A 284 -1.33 -12.06 -12.58
C GLN A 284 -0.24 -11.89 -11.52
N LEU A 285 -0.06 -10.66 -11.01
CA LEU A 285 0.92 -10.37 -9.98
C LEU A 285 0.61 -11.11 -8.66
N ILE A 286 -0.66 -11.26 -8.29
CA ILE A 286 -1.04 -12.04 -7.09
C ILE A 286 -0.64 -13.51 -7.27
N ASP A 287 -0.97 -14.10 -8.42
CA ASP A 287 -0.66 -15.50 -8.72
C ASP A 287 0.86 -15.74 -8.78
N GLU A 288 1.63 -14.87 -9.44
CA GLU A 288 3.10 -14.93 -9.49
C GLU A 288 3.73 -14.84 -8.10
N PHE A 289 3.24 -13.93 -7.24
CA PHE A 289 3.78 -13.79 -5.88
C PHE A 289 3.50 -15.02 -5.02
N HIS A 290 2.32 -15.63 -5.17
CA HIS A 290 1.99 -16.88 -4.50
C HIS A 290 2.88 -18.02 -4.97
N SER A 291 3.01 -18.22 -6.30
CA SER A 291 3.78 -19.34 -6.85
C SER A 291 5.28 -19.24 -6.55
N ASP A 292 5.85 -18.04 -6.68
CA ASP A 292 7.30 -17.88 -6.71
C ASP A 292 7.91 -17.58 -5.35
N ARG A 293 7.18 -16.90 -4.45
CA ARG A 293 7.74 -16.33 -3.21
C ARG A 293 7.04 -16.80 -1.94
N HIS A 294 5.76 -17.15 -2.02
CA HIS A 294 4.92 -17.44 -0.85
C HIS A 294 4.09 -18.72 -1.03
N SER A 295 4.68 -19.75 -1.64
CA SER A 295 4.01 -21.04 -1.89
C SER A 295 3.63 -21.77 -0.59
N ASP A 296 4.21 -21.36 0.53
CA ASP A 296 3.92 -21.85 1.87
C ASP A 296 2.66 -21.23 2.49
N VAL A 297 2.10 -20.16 1.90
CA VAL A 297 0.85 -19.54 2.35
C VAL A 297 -0.34 -20.26 1.75
N GLU A 298 -1.31 -20.64 2.58
CA GLU A 298 -2.60 -21.13 2.11
C GLU A 298 -3.31 -20.01 1.33
N PHE A 299 -3.63 -20.28 0.07
CA PHE A 299 -4.26 -19.32 -0.82
C PHE A 299 -5.60 -19.87 -1.31
N HIS A 300 -6.67 -19.13 -1.03
CA HIS A 300 -8.03 -19.47 -1.44
C HIS A 300 -8.55 -18.41 -2.38
N CYS A 301 -9.01 -18.82 -3.55
CA CYS A 301 -9.58 -17.93 -4.56
C CYS A 301 -11.06 -18.28 -4.75
N GLU A 302 -11.95 -17.32 -4.47
CA GLU A 302 -13.39 -17.48 -4.53
C GLU A 302 -14.02 -16.44 -5.44
N ARG A 303 -14.90 -16.90 -6.34
CA ARG A 303 -15.70 -16.04 -7.20
C ARG A 303 -17.12 -15.92 -6.68
N LEU A 304 -17.61 -14.70 -6.56
CA LEU A 304 -19.03 -14.45 -6.35
C LEU A 304 -19.74 -14.37 -7.72
N GLU A 305 -20.47 -15.41 -8.09
CA GLU A 305 -21.24 -15.41 -9.34
C GLU A 305 -22.40 -14.42 -9.29
N SER A 306 -22.65 -13.73 -10.40
CA SER A 306 -23.94 -13.10 -10.65
C SER A 306 -24.99 -14.19 -10.96
N PRO A 307 -26.23 -14.14 -10.45
CA PRO A 307 -27.29 -15.00 -10.93
C PRO A 307 -27.36 -14.74 -12.42
N LYS A 308 -27.32 -15.82 -13.23
CA LYS A 308 -27.49 -15.74 -14.68
C LYS A 308 -28.63 -14.77 -14.96
N GLU A 309 -28.31 -13.62 -15.55
CA GLU A 309 -29.35 -12.73 -16.05
C GLU A 309 -30.23 -13.59 -16.95
N LYS A 310 -31.49 -13.78 -16.56
CA LYS A 310 -32.47 -14.32 -17.49
C LYS A 310 -32.40 -13.39 -18.69
N SER A 311 -32.01 -13.94 -19.84
CA SER A 311 -31.97 -13.24 -21.12
C SER A 311 -33.18 -12.31 -21.19
N PRO A 312 -33.02 -11.03 -21.54
CA PRO A 312 -34.18 -10.17 -21.70
C PRO A 312 -35.05 -10.82 -22.77
N THR A 313 -36.17 -11.39 -22.34
CA THR A 313 -37.26 -11.77 -23.23
C THR A 313 -37.73 -10.45 -23.80
N PHE A 314 -37.16 -10.06 -24.95
CA PHE A 314 -37.73 -9.00 -25.76
C PHE A 314 -39.16 -9.46 -26.06
N LEU A 315 -40.12 -8.84 -25.35
CA LEU A 315 -41.53 -8.94 -25.66
C LEU A 315 -41.68 -8.43 -27.10
N ALA A 316 -42.01 -9.36 -28.00
CA ALA A 316 -42.37 -9.11 -29.39
C ALA A 316 -43.73 -8.41 -29.50
#